data_AF-V5GP96-F1
#
_entry.id   AF-V5GP96-F1
#
_cell.length_a   1.000
_cell.length_b   1.000
_cell.length_c   1.000
_cell.angle_alpha   90.00
_cell.angle_beta   90.00
_cell.angle_gamma   90.00
#
_symmetry.space_group_name_H-M   'P 1'
#
loop_
_entity.id
_entity.type
_entity.pdbx_description
1 polymer ?
#
loop_
_entity_poly.entity_id
_entity_poly.type
_entity_poly.pdbx_seq_one_letter_code
_entity_poly.pdbx_strand_id
1 'polypeptide(L)'
;CGQNEWVHANCALWSSEVYEEIDGSLQNVQSALNRGRLIRCAHCKQKGASVGCCYKGCHETYHFNCAKTAKLVFMHDKTVYCSSHEITSKSHVITIDKDFEIRRSVYVELEQKRRKYCEIEKVNFMVGSLYV
;
A
#
# COMPACT_ATOMS: atom_id res chain seq x y z
N CYS A 1 -0.59 -13.28 12.17
CA CYS A 1 0.40 -12.69 13.10
C CYS A 1 1.76 -12.63 12.39
N GLY A 2 1.96 -11.62 11.53
CA GLY A 2 3.22 -11.38 10.82
C GLY A 2 4.25 -10.74 11.76
N GLN A 3 4.82 -11.54 12.65
CA GLN A 3 5.90 -11.07 13.50
C GLN A 3 7.10 -10.70 12.62
N ASN A 4 7.52 -9.44 12.69
CA ASN A 4 8.68 -8.85 12.02
C ASN A 4 8.53 -8.50 10.53
N GLU A 5 7.31 -8.26 10.04
CA GLU A 5 7.08 -7.78 8.67
C GLU A 5 6.87 -6.26 8.66
N TRP A 6 7.69 -5.53 7.90
CA TRP A 6 7.63 -4.08 7.76
C TRP A 6 7.18 -3.71 6.36
N VAL A 7 6.34 -2.69 6.27
CA VAL A 7 5.94 -2.10 4.99
C VAL A 7 5.93 -0.59 5.10
N HIS A 8 6.34 0.09 4.04
CA HIS A 8 6.16 1.54 3.93
C HIS A 8 4.66 1.89 3.99
N ALA A 9 4.31 2.91 4.76
CA ALA A 9 2.92 3.32 4.95
C ALA A 9 2.22 3.64 3.62
N ASN A 10 2.89 4.32 2.68
CA ASN A 10 2.33 4.56 1.34
C ASN A 10 2.14 3.28 0.50
N CYS A 11 2.99 2.26 0.65
CA CYS A 11 2.78 0.98 -0.02
C CYS A 11 1.52 0.28 0.50
N ALA A 12 1.27 0.34 1.81
CA ALA A 12 0.05 -0.21 2.40
C ALA A 12 -1.18 0.61 1.97
N LEU A 13 -1.16 1.93 2.17
CA LEU A 13 -2.28 2.84 1.94
C LEU A 13 -2.80 2.83 0.49
N TRP A 14 -1.90 2.69 -0.49
CA TRP A 14 -2.24 2.71 -1.92
C TRP A 14 -2.46 1.32 -2.52
N SER A 15 -2.45 0.26 -1.71
CA SER A 15 -2.74 -1.08 -2.19
C SER A 15 -4.22 -1.23 -2.54
N SER A 16 -4.55 -1.90 -3.66
CA SER A 16 -5.91 -1.88 -4.25
C SER A 16 -7.05 -2.40 -3.36
N GLU A 17 -6.77 -3.18 -2.33
CA GLU A 17 -7.78 -3.75 -1.43
C GLU A 17 -7.71 -3.18 -0.01
N VAL A 18 -6.78 -2.26 0.24
CA VAL A 18 -6.67 -1.53 1.50
C VAL A 18 -7.60 -0.33 1.43
N TYR A 19 -8.39 -0.15 2.48
CA TYR A 19 -9.24 1.02 2.65
C TYR A 19 -9.14 1.52 4.09
N GLU A 20 -9.51 2.77 4.28
CA GLU A 20 -9.53 3.44 5.58
C GLU A 20 -10.96 3.45 6.13
N GLU A 21 -11.13 3.01 7.37
CA GLU A 21 -12.40 3.11 8.11
C GLU A 21 -12.61 4.51 8.68
N ILE A 22 -13.82 4.78 9.19
CA ILE A 22 -14.19 6.09 9.77
C ILE A 22 -13.26 6.51 10.92
N ASP A 23 -12.73 5.54 11.67
CA ASP A 23 -11.78 5.77 12.76
C ASP A 23 -10.33 5.98 12.31
N GLY A 24 -10.06 5.94 10.99
CA GLY A 24 -8.74 6.11 10.39
C GLY A 24 -7.86 4.86 10.36
N SER A 25 -8.42 3.70 10.74
CA SER A 25 -7.75 2.39 10.69
C SER A 25 -7.67 1.86 9.25
N LEU A 26 -6.53 1.28 8.90
CA LEU A 26 -6.35 0.59 7.62
C LEU A 26 -6.77 -0.86 7.73
N GLN A 27 -7.67 -1.26 6.83
CA GLN A 27 -8.18 -2.63 6.72
C GLN A 27 -7.45 -3.40 5.61
N ASN A 28 -7.48 -4.73 5.67
CA ASN A 28 -6.95 -5.65 4.64
C ASN A 28 -5.45 -5.52 4.30
N VAL A 29 -4.67 -4.79 5.09
CA VAL A 29 -3.24 -4.57 4.81
C VAL A 29 -2.50 -5.90 4.68
N GLN A 30 -2.71 -6.85 5.59
CA GLN A 30 -1.99 -8.12 5.52
C GLN A 30 -2.37 -8.94 4.29
N SER A 31 -3.66 -8.97 3.91
CA SER A 31 -4.09 -9.62 2.67
C SER A 31 -3.44 -8.99 1.43
N ALA A 32 -3.40 -7.67 1.37
CA ALA A 32 -2.72 -6.92 0.30
C ALA A 32 -1.25 -7.27 0.17
N LEU A 33 -0.53 -7.34 1.30
CA LEU A 33 0.88 -7.71 1.30
C LEU A 33 1.09 -9.16 0.86
N ASN A 34 0.26 -10.08 1.34
CA ASN A 34 0.36 -11.50 0.99
C ASN A 34 0.11 -11.71 -0.50
N ARG A 35 -0.91 -11.06 -1.06
CA ARG A 35 -1.18 -11.10 -2.50
C ARG A 35 -0.05 -10.45 -3.29
N GLY A 36 0.38 -9.26 -2.88
CA GLY A 36 1.42 -8.49 -3.57
C GLY A 36 2.75 -9.23 -3.72
N ARG A 37 3.12 -10.10 -2.76
CA ARG A 37 4.33 -10.95 -2.84
C ARG A 37 4.40 -11.83 -4.08
N LEU A 38 3.25 -12.18 -4.66
CA LEU A 38 3.21 -13.04 -5.85
C LEU A 38 3.11 -12.23 -7.15
N ILE A 39 2.71 -10.96 -7.07
CA ILE A 39 2.44 -10.12 -8.24
C ILE A 39 3.71 -9.40 -8.68
N ARG A 40 3.98 -9.46 -9.99
CA ARG A 40 5.08 -8.73 -10.64
C ARG A 40 4.66 -7.31 -10.99
N CYS A 41 5.50 -6.35 -10.65
CA CYS A 41 5.33 -4.96 -11.03
C CYS A 41 5.42 -4.80 -12.54
N ALA A 42 4.47 -4.10 -13.15
CA ALA A 42 4.50 -3.82 -14.57
C ALA A 42 5.66 -2.90 -15.01
N HIS A 43 6.20 -2.06 -14.13
CA HIS A 43 7.35 -1.20 -14.40
C HIS A 43 8.68 -1.95 -14.26
N CYS A 44 9.02 -2.45 -13.06
CA CYS A 44 10.34 -3.05 -12.79
C CYS A 44 10.38 -4.59 -12.96
N LYS A 45 9.25 -5.24 -13.23
CA LYS A 45 9.08 -6.71 -13.40
C LYS A 45 9.41 -7.58 -12.18
N GLN A 46 9.77 -6.96 -11.05
CA GLN A 46 10.01 -7.64 -9.77
C GLN A 46 8.72 -7.90 -8.99
N LYS A 47 8.72 -8.91 -8.13
CA LYS A 47 7.59 -9.26 -7.26
C LYS A 47 7.35 -8.22 -6.15
N GLY A 48 6.17 -8.25 -5.51
CA GLY A 48 5.83 -7.38 -4.38
C GLY A 48 4.93 -6.20 -4.74
N ALA A 49 4.36 -6.17 -5.95
CA ALA A 49 3.52 -5.07 -6.41
C ALA A 49 2.09 -5.19 -5.86
N SER A 50 1.52 -4.09 -5.38
CA SER A 50 0.19 -4.07 -4.75
C SER A 50 -0.70 -2.89 -5.16
N VAL A 51 -0.14 -1.88 -5.83
CA VAL A 51 -0.88 -0.71 -6.34
C VAL A 51 -1.39 -1.01 -7.74
N GLY A 52 -2.65 -1.39 -7.86
CA GLY A 52 -3.31 -1.75 -9.12
C GLY A 52 -4.06 -0.60 -9.76
N CYS A 53 -4.17 -0.61 -11.09
CA CYS A 53 -5.05 0.31 -11.81
C CYS A 53 -6.53 0.02 -11.50
N CYS A 54 -7.30 1.06 -11.20
CA CYS A 54 -8.72 0.98 -10.87
C CYS A 54 -9.64 0.92 -12.11
N TYR A 55 -9.10 0.93 -13.32
CA TYR A 55 -9.89 0.75 -14.53
C TYR A 55 -10.39 -0.69 -14.65
N LYS A 56 -11.68 -0.88 -14.94
CA LYS A 56 -12.32 -2.20 -15.01
C LYS A 56 -11.65 -3.08 -16.07
N GLY A 57 -11.17 -4.25 -15.66
CA GLY A 57 -10.48 -5.21 -16.54
C GLY A 57 -8.99 -4.92 -16.74
N CYS A 58 -8.44 -3.89 -16.11
CA CYS A 58 -7.00 -3.68 -16.07
C CYS A 58 -6.37 -4.56 -14.97
N HIS A 59 -5.27 -5.23 -15.30
CA HIS A 59 -4.53 -6.09 -14.35
C HIS A 59 -3.13 -5.55 -14.05
N GLU A 60 -2.83 -4.35 -14.54
CA GLU A 60 -1.56 -3.67 -14.34
C GLU A 60 -1.40 -3.30 -12.86
N THR A 61 -0.35 -3.84 -12.23
CA THR A 61 -0.03 -3.63 -10.81
C THR A 61 1.41 -3.15 -10.66
N TYR A 62 1.63 -2.24 -9.72
CA TYR A 62 2.90 -1.55 -9.52
C TYR A 62 3.30 -1.54 -8.03
N HIS A 63 4.59 -1.37 -7.76
CA HIS A 63 4.99 -0.81 -6.46
C HIS A 63 4.59 0.67 -6.41
N PHE A 64 4.34 1.21 -5.22
CA PHE A 64 4.00 2.63 -5.07
C PHE A 64 5.03 3.56 -5.74
N ASN A 65 6.33 3.38 -5.46
CA ASN A 65 7.37 4.20 -6.08
C ASN A 65 7.48 3.98 -7.59
N CYS A 66 7.26 2.75 -8.07
CA CYS A 66 7.25 2.46 -9.51
C CYS A 66 6.07 3.14 -10.22
N ALA A 67 4.90 3.18 -9.58
CA ALA A 67 3.73 3.90 -10.07
C ALA A 67 4.02 5.40 -10.20
N LYS A 68 4.68 6.00 -9.20
CA LYS A 68 5.16 7.39 -9.28
C LYS A 68 6.13 7.61 -10.45
N THR A 69 7.15 6.76 -10.59
CA THR A 69 8.14 6.87 -11.67
C THR A 69 7.50 6.70 -13.05
N ALA A 70 6.54 5.79 -13.18
CA ALA A 70 5.78 5.56 -14.41
C ALA A 70 4.65 6.59 -14.64
N LYS A 71 4.54 7.62 -13.79
CA LYS A 71 3.56 8.72 -13.87
C LYS A 71 2.11 8.21 -13.92
N LEU A 72 1.80 7.22 -13.10
CA LEU A 72 0.41 6.84 -12.85
C LEU A 72 -0.35 8.02 -12.26
N VAL A 73 -1.64 8.11 -12.56
CA VAL A 73 -2.53 9.12 -12.02
C VAL A 73 -3.03 8.66 -10.65
N PHE A 74 -2.69 9.40 -9.60
CA PHE A 74 -3.18 9.18 -8.25
C PHE A 74 -4.29 10.18 -7.94
N MET A 75 -5.41 9.71 -7.40
CA MET A 75 -6.57 10.54 -7.07
C MET A 75 -6.73 10.69 -5.56
N HIS A 76 -7.35 11.78 -5.09
CA HIS A 76 -7.57 11.98 -3.65
C HIS A 76 -8.46 10.91 -3.00
N ASP A 77 -9.35 10.28 -3.77
CA ASP A 77 -10.21 9.16 -3.34
C ASP A 77 -9.47 7.81 -3.27
N LYS A 78 -8.14 7.83 -3.38
CA LYS A 78 -7.25 6.65 -3.38
C LYS A 78 -7.35 5.75 -4.60
N THR A 79 -8.02 6.17 -5.66
CA THR A 79 -7.96 5.46 -6.95
C THR A 79 -6.66 5.79 -7.71
N VAL A 80 -6.20 4.82 -8.51
CA VAL A 80 -4.96 4.92 -9.30
C VAL A 80 -5.21 4.45 -10.73
N TYR A 81 -4.68 5.18 -11.73
CA TYR A 81 -4.83 4.82 -13.14
C TYR A 81 -3.50 4.76 -13.88
N CYS A 82 -3.29 3.70 -14.66
CA CYS A 82 -2.12 3.55 -15.53
C CYS A 82 -2.17 4.46 -16.75
N SER A 83 -1.04 4.66 -17.41
CA SER A 83 -0.93 5.51 -18.60
C SER A 83 -1.86 5.09 -19.73
N SER A 84 -2.21 3.80 -19.83
CA SER A 84 -3.19 3.30 -20.81
C SER A 84 -4.65 3.65 -20.47
N HIS A 85 -4.93 4.04 -19.23
CA HIS A 85 -6.27 4.35 -18.72
C HIS A 85 -6.31 5.68 -17.97
N GLU A 86 -5.46 6.63 -18.37
CA GLU A 86 -5.46 7.98 -17.83
C GLU A 86 -6.85 8.61 -18.01
N ILE A 87 -7.54 8.88 -16.90
CA ILE A 87 -8.87 9.49 -16.92
C ILE A 87 -8.70 10.99 -17.06
N THR A 88 -9.31 11.59 -18.09
CA THR A 88 -9.25 13.03 -18.41
C THR A 88 -9.86 13.93 -17.32
N SER A 89 -10.48 13.37 -16.29
CA SER A 89 -11.02 14.12 -15.15
C SER A 89 -9.88 14.63 -14.28
N LYS A 90 -9.36 15.81 -14.62
CA LYS A 90 -8.29 16.49 -13.86
C LYS A 90 -8.72 16.95 -12.47
N SER A 91 -10.01 16.92 -12.15
CA SER A 91 -10.50 17.23 -10.82
C SER A 91 -10.03 16.15 -9.83
N HIS A 92 -9.41 16.58 -8.73
CA HIS A 92 -8.93 15.72 -7.64
C HIS A 92 -7.72 14.82 -7.94
N VAL A 93 -6.94 15.12 -8.99
CA VAL A 93 -5.64 14.49 -9.22
C VAL A 93 -4.61 15.01 -8.23
N ILE A 94 -3.87 14.11 -7.59
CA ILE A 94 -2.72 14.42 -6.76
C ILE A 94 -1.54 14.78 -7.67
N THR A 95 -1.06 16.02 -7.55
CA THR A 95 0.05 16.53 -8.38
C THR A 95 1.28 16.91 -7.56
N ILE A 96 1.14 17.07 -6.24
CA ILE A 96 2.18 17.56 -5.35
C ILE A 96 2.66 16.41 -4.47
N ASP A 97 3.98 16.22 -4.38
CA ASP A 97 4.56 15.14 -3.58
C ASP A 97 4.19 15.22 -2.09
N LYS A 98 3.92 16.43 -1.58
CA LYS A 98 3.45 16.69 -0.21
C LYS A 98 2.12 16.02 0.11
N ASP A 99 1.28 15.75 -0.88
CA ASP A 99 -0.02 15.10 -0.68
C ASP A 99 0.10 13.59 -0.40
N PHE A 100 1.29 13.01 -0.60
CA PHE A 100 1.62 11.65 -0.17
C PHE A 100 2.24 11.58 1.23
N GLU A 101 2.45 12.72 1.90
CA GLU A 101 2.97 12.75 3.26
C GLU A 101 1.93 12.23 4.25
N ILE A 102 2.33 11.26 5.06
CA ILE A 102 1.51 10.74 6.14
C ILE A 102 1.98 11.38 7.44
N ARG A 103 1.27 12.43 7.88
CA ARG A 103 1.59 13.19 9.10
C ARG A 103 0.90 12.67 10.36
N ARG A 104 -0.09 11.79 10.20
CA ARG A 104 -0.82 11.14 11.29
C ARG A 104 -0.23 9.77 11.57
N SER A 105 -0.40 9.30 12.81
CA SER A 105 -0.22 7.88 13.12
C SER A 105 -1.24 7.05 12.33
N VAL A 106 -0.77 5.96 11.73
CA VAL A 106 -1.62 5.01 10.98
C VAL A 106 -1.71 3.73 11.78
N TYR A 107 -2.95 3.37 12.15
CA TYR A 107 -3.24 2.10 12.78
C TYR A 107 -3.67 1.10 11.71
N VAL A 108 -3.17 -0.13 11.82
CA VAL A 108 -3.52 -1.24 10.92
C VAL A 108 -4.34 -2.24 11.72
N GLU A 109 -5.58 -2.47 11.30
CA GLU A 109 -6.42 -3.46 11.95
C GLU A 109 -5.91 -4.87 11.63
N LEU A 110 -5.74 -5.66 12.69
CA LEU A 110 -5.21 -7.01 12.57
C LEU A 110 -6.35 -7.95 12.17
N GLU A 111 -6.28 -8.47 10.93
CA GLU A 111 -7.15 -9.55 10.50
C GLU A 111 -7.12 -10.68 11.54
N GLN A 112 -8.30 -11.12 11.99
CA GLN A 112 -8.50 -12.13 13.04
C GLN A 112 -8.09 -13.55 12.60
N LYS A 113 -6.86 -13.73 12.11
CA LYS A 113 -6.23 -15.04 11.94
C LYS A 113 -5.77 -15.49 13.31
N ARG A 114 -6.18 -16.70 13.73
CA ARG A 114 -5.88 -17.35 15.04
C ARG A 114 -4.61 -16.78 15.66
N ARG A 115 -4.76 -16.06 16.78
CA ARG A 115 -3.64 -15.51 17.55
C ARG A 115 -2.64 -16.64 17.79
N LYS A 116 -1.46 -16.56 17.16
CA LYS A 116 -0.34 -17.42 17.52
C LYS A 116 0.22 -16.90 18.83
N TYR A 117 0.03 -17.67 19.90
CA TYR A 117 0.62 -17.36 21.19
C TYR A 117 2.15 -17.34 21.05
N CYS A 118 2.78 -16.32 21.61
CA CYS A 118 4.23 -16.18 21.68
C CYS A 118 4.57 -15.90 23.14
N GLU A 119 5.51 -16.66 23.69
CA GLU A 119 5.99 -16.45 25.06
C GLU A 119 6.63 -15.07 25.16
N ILE A 120 6.35 -14.35 26.26
CA ILE A 120 6.79 -12.96 26.49
C ILE A 120 8.32 -12.84 26.32
N GLU A 121 9.07 -13.86 26.75
CA GLU A 121 10.54 -13.93 26.67
C GLU A 121 11.08 -14.06 25.23
N LYS A 122 10.22 -14.44 24.27
CA LYS A 122 10.58 -14.61 22.86
C LYS A 122 10.13 -13.42 21.99
N VAL A 123 9.51 -12.40 22.59
CA VAL A 123 9.01 -11.26 21.84
C VAL A 123 10.14 -10.27 21.59
N ASN A 124 10.62 -10.25 20.35
CA ASN A 124 11.57 -9.25 19.88
C ASN A 124 10.80 -8.11 19.21
N PHE A 125 10.97 -6.89 19.72
CA PHE A 125 10.47 -5.68 19.07
C PHE A 125 11.65 -4.87 18.56
N MET A 126 11.57 -4.46 17.30
CA MET A 126 12.48 -3.50 16.70
C MET A 126 11.69 -2.21 16.48
N VAL A 127 12.16 -1.09 17.01
CA VAL A 127 11.60 0.23 16.70
C VAL A 127 12.65 0.92 15.82
N GLY A 128 12.37 1.02 14.51
CA GLY A 128 13.31 1.64 13.58
C GLY A 128 13.23 3.16 13.60
N SER A 129 14.39 3.83 13.54
CA SER A 129 14.77 4.86 12.53
C SER A 129 15.99 5.67 12.97
N LEU A 130 17.20 5.17 12.72
CA LEU A 130 18.37 6.02 12.45
C LEU A 130 19.45 5.19 11.75
N TYR A 131 19.70 5.47 10.47
CA TYR A 131 21.03 5.28 9.90
C TYR A 131 21.70 6.64 10.03
N VAL A 132 22.75 6.74 10.83
CA VAL A 132 23.74 7.83 10.77
C VAL A 132 24.74 7.53 9.67
#